data_AF-A0AAN6NZZ2-F1
#
_entry.id   AF-A0AAN6NZZ2-F1
#
_cell.length_a   1.000
_cell.length_b   1.000
_cell.length_c   1.000
_cell.angle_alpha   90.00
_cell.angle_beta   90.00
_cell.angle_gamma   90.00
#
_symmetry.space_group_name_H-M   'P 1'
#
loop_
_entity.id
_entity.type
_entity.pdbx_description
1 polymer ?
#
loop_
_entity_poly.entity_id
_entity_poly.type
_entity_poly.pdbx_seq_one_letter_code
_entity_poly.pdbx_strand_id
1 'polypeptide(L)'
;MPLSQQTPFGAIFHHQSPSQLSISPTRTYSHLFPPLLPFHHLELSHHLVFGNLVDNCFTSCVDDFTSKALSGRESGCISRCVLKSMSTQTRLGERFGELNAAMTAEMQRR
;
A
#
# COMPACT_ATOMS: atom_id res chain seq x y z
N MET A 1 -1.13 -52.39 16.70
CA MET A 1 0.09 -51.59 16.45
C MET A 1 0.39 -51.59 14.97
N PRO A 2 0.11 -50.51 14.22
CA PRO A 2 0.60 -50.35 12.86
C PRO A 2 1.67 -49.26 12.77
N LEU A 3 2.74 -49.60 12.05
CA LEU A 3 3.90 -48.79 11.74
C LEU A 3 3.49 -47.49 11.01
N SER A 4 3.78 -46.34 11.63
CA SER A 4 3.80 -45.06 10.93
C SER A 4 5.11 -44.97 10.15
N GLN A 5 5.05 -45.00 8.82
CA GLN A 5 6.15 -44.51 7.99
C GLN A 5 5.89 -43.05 7.65
N GLN A 6 6.80 -42.20 8.11
CA GLN A 6 6.73 -40.75 8.02
C GLN A 6 7.35 -40.32 6.69
N THR A 7 6.55 -39.75 5.79
CA THR A 7 7.06 -39.02 4.62
C THR A 7 7.47 -37.61 5.07
N PRO A 8 8.47 -36.96 4.45
CA PRO A 8 9.04 -35.70 4.94
C PRO A 8 8.10 -34.49 4.80
N PHE A 9 6.91 -34.68 4.22
CA PHE A 9 5.88 -33.64 4.07
C PHE A 9 4.48 -34.18 4.42
N GLY A 10 4.31 -34.76 5.61
CA GLY A 10 3.07 -34.72 6.41
C GLY A 10 1.68 -34.96 5.76
N ALA A 11 1.56 -35.56 4.58
CA ALA A 11 0.27 -35.73 3.90
C ALA A 11 -0.24 -37.18 4.03
N ILE A 12 -1.40 -37.35 4.66
CA ILE A 12 -2.17 -38.59 4.61
C ILE A 12 -3.00 -38.55 3.32
N PHE A 13 -2.70 -39.44 2.36
CA PHE A 13 -3.47 -39.57 1.13
C PHE A 13 -4.67 -40.49 1.36
N HIS A 14 -5.88 -39.93 1.41
CA HIS A 14 -7.10 -40.71 1.25
C HIS A 14 -7.56 -40.62 -0.21
N HIS A 15 -7.58 -41.78 -0.86
CA HIS A 15 -8.12 -41.97 -2.20
C HIS A 15 -9.66 -41.94 -2.14
N GLN A 16 -10.31 -40.95 -2.75
CA GLN A 16 -11.76 -40.99 -2.93
C GLN A 16 -12.18 -40.48 -4.32
N SER A 17 -12.91 -41.36 -5.00
CA SER A 17 -13.54 -41.34 -6.32
C SER A 17 -14.26 -40.04 -6.74
N PRO A 18 -14.41 -39.77 -8.06
CA PRO A 18 -14.92 -38.51 -8.59
C PRO A 18 -16.43 -38.61 -8.86
N SER A 19 -17.27 -38.25 -7.89
CA SER A 19 -18.69 -37.95 -8.16
C SER A 19 -19.35 -37.43 -6.89
N GLN A 20 -19.40 -36.10 -6.74
CA GLN A 20 -20.65 -35.39 -6.45
C GLN A 20 -20.35 -33.89 -6.46
N LEU A 21 -20.86 -33.22 -7.49
CA LEU A 21 -21.01 -31.78 -7.54
C LEU A 21 -22.27 -31.45 -6.71
N SER A 22 -22.09 -30.90 -5.51
CA SER A 22 -23.17 -30.19 -4.81
C SER A 22 -22.65 -28.84 -4.35
N ILE A 23 -23.26 -27.80 -4.92
CA ILE A 23 -23.02 -26.41 -4.58
C ILE A 23 -23.81 -26.14 -3.30
N SER A 24 -23.11 -26.00 -2.18
CA SER A 24 -23.64 -25.40 -0.96
C SER A 24 -22.58 -24.45 -0.40
N PRO A 25 -22.85 -23.14 -0.35
CA PRO A 25 -21.84 -22.13 -0.05
C PRO A 25 -21.74 -21.88 1.45
N THR A 26 -21.68 -22.90 2.31
CA THR A 26 -21.63 -22.64 3.76
C THR A 26 -21.05 -23.83 4.51
N ARG A 27 -19.73 -24.08 4.47
CA ARG A 27 -19.00 -24.67 5.62
C ARG A 27 -17.47 -24.84 5.56
N THR A 28 -16.71 -24.20 4.69
CA THR A 28 -15.25 -24.48 4.66
C THR A 28 -14.33 -23.27 4.64
N TYR A 29 -14.86 -22.04 4.63
CA TYR A 29 -14.04 -20.82 4.65
C TYR A 29 -14.11 -20.02 5.96
N SER A 30 -14.56 -20.62 7.06
CA SER A 30 -14.66 -19.93 8.37
C SER A 30 -13.35 -19.94 9.18
N HIS A 31 -12.30 -20.62 8.73
CA HIS A 31 -11.01 -20.70 9.46
C HIS A 31 -9.83 -20.04 8.74
N LEU A 32 -10.04 -19.51 7.54
CA LEU A 32 -9.01 -18.77 6.79
C LEU A 32 -9.30 -17.28 6.63
N PHE A 33 -10.32 -16.77 7.33
CA PHE A 33 -10.58 -15.34 7.45
C PHE A 33 -10.54 -14.96 8.92
N PRO A 34 -9.43 -14.40 9.42
CA PRO A 34 -9.41 -13.83 10.77
C PRO A 34 -10.51 -12.75 10.89
N PRO A 35 -11.21 -12.67 12.03
CA PRO A 35 -12.24 -11.66 12.22
C PRO A 35 -11.61 -10.27 12.24
N LEU A 36 -11.86 -9.52 11.16
CA LEU A 36 -12.06 -8.07 11.12
C LEU A 36 -11.19 -7.27 12.11
N LEU A 37 -9.94 -7.07 11.71
CA LEU A 37 -9.15 -5.94 12.18
C LEU A 37 -9.77 -4.62 11.68
N PRO A 38 -9.67 -3.51 12.43
CA PRO A 38 -10.14 -2.18 12.01
C PRO A 38 -9.12 -1.47 11.10
N PHE A 39 -8.46 -2.19 10.18
CA PHE A 39 -7.40 -1.62 9.32
C PHE A 39 -7.91 -1.12 7.95
N HIS A 40 -9.18 -1.35 7.60
CA HIS A 40 -9.76 -0.90 6.33
C HIS A 40 -10.18 0.58 6.33
N HIS A 41 -9.38 1.45 6.96
CA HIS A 41 -9.59 2.89 6.94
C HIS A 41 -8.30 3.69 6.71
N LEU A 42 -7.13 3.02 6.63
CA LEU A 42 -5.84 3.70 6.46
C LEU A 42 -5.29 3.67 5.02
N GLU A 43 -5.86 2.88 4.11
CA GLU A 43 -5.48 2.89 2.68
C GLU A 43 -6.09 4.04 1.86
N LEU A 44 -6.82 4.97 2.49
CA LEU A 44 -7.44 6.13 1.82
C LEU A 44 -6.60 7.42 1.91
N SER A 45 -5.52 7.45 2.69
CA SER A 45 -4.67 8.64 2.85
C SER A 45 -3.72 8.90 1.67
N HIS A 46 -3.35 7.86 0.89
CA HIS A 46 -2.48 8.02 -0.28
C HIS A 46 -3.15 8.78 -1.44
N HIS A 47 -4.48 8.73 -1.56
CA HIS A 47 -5.18 9.31 -2.72
C HIS A 47 -5.34 10.84 -2.64
N LEU A 48 -5.35 11.44 -1.44
CA LEU A 48 -5.42 12.90 -1.26
C LEU A 48 -4.08 13.60 -1.59
N VAL A 49 -2.97 12.88 -1.47
CA VAL A 49 -1.63 13.37 -1.86
C VAL A 49 -1.53 13.54 -3.37
N PHE A 50 -2.26 12.72 -4.14
CA PHE A 50 -2.20 12.73 -5.60
C PHE A 50 -2.69 14.05 -6.21
N GLY A 51 -3.76 14.65 -5.66
CA GLY A 51 -4.30 15.92 -6.19
C GLY A 51 -3.28 17.05 -6.14
N ASN A 52 -2.74 17.32 -4.95
CA ASN A 52 -1.71 18.35 -4.77
C ASN A 52 -0.43 18.06 -5.56
N LEU A 53 -0.08 16.79 -5.72
CA LEU A 53 1.10 16.39 -6.50
C LEU A 53 0.95 16.78 -7.98
N VAL A 54 -0.18 16.43 -8.59
CA VAL A 54 -0.43 16.67 -10.01
C VAL A 54 -0.47 18.17 -10.29
N ASP A 55 -1.17 18.95 -9.47
CA ASP A 55 -1.29 20.40 -9.65
C ASP A 55 0.09 21.11 -9.56
N ASN A 56 0.91 20.73 -8.58
CA ASN A 56 2.25 21.30 -8.42
C ASN A 56 3.19 20.92 -9.57
N CYS A 57 3.17 19.65 -9.99
CA CYS A 57 4.02 19.23 -11.09
C CYS A 57 3.57 19.80 -12.44
N PHE A 58 2.26 19.93 -12.67
CA PHE A 58 1.75 20.60 -13.85
C PHE A 58 2.19 22.05 -13.91
N THR A 59 1.95 22.82 -12.85
CA THR A 59 2.31 24.25 -12.78
C THR A 59 3.83 24.49 -12.88
N SER A 60 4.64 23.54 -12.43
CA SER A 60 6.11 23.67 -12.45
C SER A 60 6.77 23.19 -13.74
N CYS A 61 6.13 22.27 -14.47
CA CYS A 61 6.77 21.55 -15.58
C CYS A 61 6.08 21.70 -16.93
N VAL A 62 4.81 22.12 -16.99
CA VAL A 62 4.07 22.28 -18.24
C VAL A 62 3.95 23.78 -18.53
N ASP A 63 4.84 24.26 -19.40
CA ASP A 63 4.96 25.66 -19.77
C ASP A 63 4.78 25.90 -21.28
N ASP A 64 4.72 24.83 -22.08
CA ASP A 64 4.58 24.91 -23.54
C ASP A 64 3.23 24.35 -24.00
N PHE A 65 2.37 25.24 -24.50
CA PHE A 65 1.02 24.90 -24.97
C PHE A 65 0.90 24.86 -26.50
N THR A 66 2.02 24.74 -27.22
CA THR A 66 2.01 24.68 -28.69
C THR A 66 1.54 23.34 -29.26
N SER A 67 1.51 22.28 -28.45
CA SER A 67 1.03 20.94 -28.85
C SER A 67 0.15 20.28 -27.78
N LYS A 68 -0.76 19.40 -28.22
CA LYS A 68 -1.59 18.59 -27.30
C LYS A 68 -0.77 17.53 -26.54
N ALA A 69 0.35 17.10 -27.11
CA ALA A 69 1.27 16.16 -26.47
C ALA A 69 2.35 16.92 -25.70
N LEU A 70 2.77 16.36 -24.56
CA LEU A 70 3.90 16.87 -23.79
C LEU A 70 5.19 16.70 -24.59
N SER A 71 6.03 17.73 -24.55
CA SER A 71 7.38 17.64 -25.12
C SER A 71 8.26 16.69 -24.28
N GLY A 72 9.36 16.21 -24.87
CA GLY A 72 10.33 15.38 -24.14
C GLY A 72 10.93 16.10 -22.91
N ARG A 73 10.98 17.43 -22.93
CA ARG A 73 11.45 18.25 -21.80
C ARG A 73 10.47 18.20 -20.63
N GLU A 74 9.19 18.43 -20.91
CA GLU A 74 8.13 18.46 -19.89
C GLU A 74 7.92 17.06 -19.29
N SER A 75 7.89 16.00 -20.11
CA SER A 75 7.80 14.62 -19.64
C SER A 75 8.97 14.25 -18.70
N GLY A 76 10.19 14.66 -19.05
CA GLY A 76 11.36 14.50 -18.17
C GLY A 76 11.27 15.34 -16.90
N CYS A 77 10.70 16.55 -16.95
CA CYS A 77 10.47 17.38 -15.78
C CYS A 77 9.46 16.73 -14.82
N ILE A 78 8.30 16.27 -15.32
CA ILE A 78 7.25 15.65 -14.51
C ILE A 78 7.78 14.43 -13.75
N SER A 79 8.56 13.56 -14.43
CA SER A 79 9.16 12.39 -13.79
C SER A 79 10.06 12.75 -12.60
N ARG A 80 10.87 13.81 -12.73
CA ARG A 80 11.72 14.33 -11.64
C ARG A 80 10.90 15.03 -10.56
N CYS A 81 9.87 15.78 -10.95
CA CYS A 81 8.98 16.46 -10.01
C CYS A 81 8.27 15.49 -9.07
N VAL A 82 7.79 14.35 -9.59
CA VAL A 82 7.11 13.33 -8.78
C VAL A 82 8.08 12.73 -7.76
N LEU A 83 9.28 12.32 -8.18
CA LEU A 83 10.30 11.78 -7.27
C LEU A 83 10.70 12.82 -6.20
N LYS A 84 10.87 14.09 -6.59
CA LYS A 84 11.18 15.18 -5.67
C LYS A 84 10.05 15.38 -4.66
N SER A 85 8.79 15.38 -5.10
CA SER A 85 7.65 15.60 -4.21
C SER A 85 7.48 14.48 -3.20
N MET A 86 7.69 13.23 -3.60
CA MET A 86 7.61 12.08 -2.69
C MET A 86 8.74 12.10 -1.65
N SER A 87 9.98 12.29 -2.09
CA SER A 87 11.13 12.41 -1.17
C SER A 87 11.03 13.63 -0.23
N THR A 88 10.46 14.74 -0.72
CA THR A 88 10.22 15.94 0.09
C THR A 88 9.19 15.65 1.18
N GLN A 89 8.08 14.99 0.85
CA GLN A 89 7.05 14.65 1.84
C GLN A 89 7.58 13.76 2.95
N THR A 90 8.39 12.74 2.62
CA THR A 90 9.03 11.89 3.64
C THR A 90 9.93 12.70 4.58
N ARG A 91 10.81 13.53 4.01
CA ARG A 91 11.75 14.34 4.80
C ARG A 91 11.03 15.39 5.64
N LEU A 92 9.95 15.99 5.12
CA LEU A 92 9.13 16.92 5.90
C LEU A 92 8.43 16.23 7.06
N GLY A 93 7.95 14.99 6.85
CA GLY A 93 7.37 14.17 7.92
C GLY A 93 8.35 13.93 9.07
N GLU A 94 9.59 13.55 8.75
CA GLU A 94 10.65 13.34 9.75
C GLU A 94 10.93 14.60 10.57
N ARG A 95 11.13 15.74 9.88
CA ARG A 95 11.43 17.01 10.56
C ARG A 95 10.27 17.52 11.39
N PHE A 96 9.04 17.35 10.91
CA PHE A 96 7.86 17.74 11.67
C PHE A 96 7.72 16.92 12.96
N GLY A 97 8.01 15.62 12.91
CA GLY A 97 8.03 14.75 14.09
C GLY A 97 9.06 15.20 15.14
N GLU A 98 10.27 15.52 14.70
CA GLU A 98 11.34 16.05 15.57
C GLU A 98 10.94 17.37 16.24
N LEU A 99 10.39 18.32 15.47
CA LEU A 99 9.99 19.63 15.97
C LEU A 99 8.82 19.54 16.95
N ASN A 100 7.83 18.68 16.67
CA ASN A 100 6.69 18.49 17.55
C ASN A 100 7.10 17.86 18.90
N ALA A 101 8.03 16.91 18.87
CA ALA A 101 8.60 16.30 20.07
C ALA A 101 9.40 17.33 20.89
N ALA A 102 10.24 18.15 20.22
CA ALA A 102 11.00 19.20 20.88
C ALA A 102 10.08 20.26 21.53
N MET A 103 9.02 20.67 20.84
CA MET A 103 8.03 21.61 21.37
C MET A 103 7.30 21.04 22.60
N THR A 104 6.94 19.76 22.57
CA THR A 104 6.28 19.09 23.71
C THR A 104 7.23 18.99 24.91
N ALA A 105 8.50 18.67 24.67
CA ALA A 105 9.52 18.62 25.72
C ALA A 105 9.80 20.01 26.34
N GLU A 106 9.78 21.07 25.53
CA GLU A 106 9.92 22.44 26.01
C GLU A 106 8.69 22.89 26.81
N MET A 107 7.48 22.48 26.40
CA MET A 107 6.25 22.77 27.16
C MET A 107 6.27 22.11 28.54
N GLN A 108 6.86 20.92 28.69
CA GLN A 108 7.03 20.24 29.98
C GLN A 108 8.10 20.89 30.88
N ARG A 109 8.97 21.72 30.29
CA ARG A 109 10.04 22.43 31.00
C ARG A 109 9.60 23.75 31.61
N ARG A 110 8.37 24.19 31.33
CA ARG A 110 7.75 25.41 31.86
C ARG A 110 6.69 25.04 32.89
#